data_AF-A0A956YZP7-F1
#
_entry.id   AF-A0A956YZP7-F1
#
_cell.length_a   1.000
_cell.length_b   1.000
_cell.length_c   1.000
_cell.angle_alpha   90.00
_cell.angle_beta   90.00
_cell.angle_gamma   90.00
#
_symmetry.space_group_name_H-M   'P 1'
#
loop_
_entity.id
_entity.type
_entity.pdbx_description
1 polymer ?
#
loop_
_entity_poly.entity_id
_entity_poly.type
_entity_poly.pdbx_seq_one_letter_code
_entity_poly.pdbx_strand_id
1 'polypeptide(L)' 'MPEITRDSPIPLYRQLYDTLRQQISTGALQPGDPLPTEEQLTEAYGISRVTTRKALQ' A
#
# COMPACT_ATOMS: atom_id res chain seq x y z
N MET A 1 -11.37 4.61 4.11
CA MET A 1 -10.13 4.34 3.35
C MET A 1 -9.14 3.75 4.35
N PRO A 2 -8.34 2.74 4.00
CA PRO A 2 -7.37 2.19 4.94
C PRO A 2 -6.33 3.28 5.27
N GLU A 3 -6.27 3.69 6.53
CA GLU A 3 -5.33 4.71 6.99
C GLU A 3 -4.03 4.01 7.40
N ILE A 4 -2.93 4.37 6.73
CA ILE A 4 -1.60 3.90 7.13
C ILE A 4 -1.12 4.77 8.29
N THR A 5 -0.99 4.18 9.48
CA THR A 5 -0.62 4.90 10.71
C THR A 5 0.82 4.61 11.11
N ARG A 6 1.62 5.66 11.33
CA ARG A 6 3.02 5.55 11.77
C ARG A 6 3.17 5.14 13.23
N ASP A 7 2.18 5.44 14.06
CA ASP A 7 2.15 5.12 15.50
C ASP A 7 1.55 3.73 15.81
N SER A 8 1.34 2.90 14.79
CA SER A 8 0.85 1.53 14.97
C SER A 8 2.01 0.57 15.27
N PRO A 9 1.79 -0.48 16.10
CA PRO A 9 2.75 -1.57 16.26
C PRO A 9 2.97 -2.38 14.96
N ILE A 10 2.10 -2.20 13.96
CA ILE A 10 2.22 -2.86 12.66
C ILE A 10 3.19 -2.05 11.78
N PRO A 11 4.23 -2.68 11.19
CA PRO A 11 5.12 -1.98 10.26
C PRO A 11 4.38 -1.36 9.06
N LEU A 12 4.78 -0.17 8.65
CA LEU A 12 4.18 0.58 7.54
C LEU A 12 4.08 -0.23 6.23
N TYR A 13 5.12 -1.01 5.90
CA TYR A 13 5.11 -1.83 4.69
C TYR A 13 4.02 -2.91 4.74
N ARG A 14 3.73 -3.44 5.93
CA ARG A 14 2.69 -4.45 6.12
C ARG A 14 1.29 -3.83 6.04
N GLN A 15 1.11 -2.65 6.62
CA GLN A 15 -0.14 -1.89 6.48
C GLN A 15 -0.44 -1.56 5.01
N LEU A 16 0.59 -1.17 4.24
CA LEU A 16 0.46 -0.94 2.81
C LEU A 16 0.09 -2.21 2.05
N TYR A 17 0.76 -3.32 2.34
CA TYR A 17 0.45 -4.62 1.75
C TYR A 17 -1.01 -5.04 2.02
N ASP A 18 -1.46 -4.95 3.27
CA ASP A 18 -2.82 -5.30 3.66
C ASP A 18 -3.85 -4.38 2.99
N THR A 19 -3.51 -3.10 2.81
CA THR A 19 -4.32 -2.12 2.09
C THR A 19 -4.46 -2.46 0.61
N LEU A 20 -3.37 -2.81 -0.06
CA LEU A 20 -3.39 -3.24 -1.46
C LEU A 20 -4.16 -4.56 -1.62
N ARG A 21 -3.95 -5.50 -0.71
CA ARG A 21 -4.68 -6.77 -0.69
C ARG A 21 -6.18 -6.58 -0.48
N GLN A 22 -6.56 -5.64 0.38
CA GLN A 22 -7.95 -5.22 0.56
C GLN A 22 -8.51 -4.65 -0.74
N GLN A 23 -7.80 -3.73 -1.42
CA GLN A 23 -8.25 -3.17 -2.70
C GLN A 23 -8.46 -4.23 -3.78
N ILE A 24 -7.59 -5.24 -3.83
CA ILE A 24 -7.78 -6.39 -4.72
C ILE A 24 -9.03 -7.18 -4.32
N SER A 25 -9.20 -7.44 -3.02
CA SER A 25 -10.33 -8.22 -2.49
C SER A 25 -11.67 -7.50 -2.66
N THR A 26 -11.68 -6.16 -2.60
CA THR A 26 -12.87 -5.32 -2.81
C THR A 26 -13.17 -5.08 -4.28
N GLY A 27 -12.32 -5.56 -5.20
CA GLY A 27 -12.43 -5.33 -6.64
C GLY A 27 -12.08 -3.91 -7.09
N ALA A 28 -11.44 -3.12 -6.22
CA ALA A 28 -10.89 -1.80 -6.58
C ALA A 28 -9.63 -1.91 -7.44
N LEU A 29 -8.89 -3.01 -7.30
CA LEU A 29 -7.82 -3.42 -8.20
C LEU A 29 -8.19 -4.77 -8.81
N GLN A 30 -8.42 -4.82 -10.11
CA GLN A 30 -8.75 -6.07 -10.78
C GLN A 30 -7.47 -6.83 -11.15
N PRO A 31 -7.53 -8.17 -11.23
CA PRO A 31 -6.43 -8.96 -11.77
C PRO A 31 -6.09 -8.51 -13.20
N GLY A 32 -4.88 -8.01 -13.40
CA GLY A 32 -4.42 -7.46 -14.67
C GLY A 32 -4.39 -5.93 -14.72
N ASP A 33 -5.01 -5.25 -13.74
CA ASP A 33 -4.83 -3.81 -13.61
C ASP A 33 -3.38 -3.50 -13.20
N PRO A 34 -2.81 -2.40 -13.74
CA PRO A 34 -1.51 -1.93 -13.29
C PRO A 34 -1.61 -1.55 -11.82
N LEU A 35 -0.72 -2.13 -11.00
CA LEU A 35 -0.56 -1.68 -9.63
C LEU A 35 -0.08 -0.21 -9.62
N PRO A 36 -0.49 0.58 -8.62
CA PRO A 36 0.01 1.94 -8.47
C PRO A 36 1.54 1.92 -8.33
N THR A 37 2.20 2.89 -8.94
CA THR A 37 3.67 2.99 -8.87
C THR A 37 4.13 3.34 -7.46
N GLU A 38 5.42 3.10 -7.19
CA GLU A 38 6.00 3.44 -5.90
C GLU A 38 5.80 4.93 -5.55
N GLU A 39 5.88 5.83 -6.54
CA GLU A 39 5.62 7.25 -6.39
C GLU A 39 4.17 7.53 -6.01
N GLN A 40 3.21 6.94 -6.72
CA GLN A 40 1.79 7.11 -6.44
C GLN A 40 1.42 6.65 -5.03
N LEU A 41 1.98 5.52 -4.58
CA LEU A 41 1.76 5.03 -3.22
C LEU A 41 2.44 5.92 -2.17
N THR A 42 3.63 6.44 -2.48
CA THR A 42 4.35 7.39 -1.61
C THR A 42 3.55 8.68 -1.45
N GLU A 43 2.96 9.20 -2.52
CA GLU A 43 2.14 10.41 -2.51
C GLU A 43 0.76 10.18 -1.85
N ALA A 44 0.10 9.07 -2.18
CA ALA A 44 -1.22 8.74 -1.63
C ALA A 44 -1.21 8.44 -0.13
N TYR A 45 -0.15 7.80 0.38
CA TYR A 45 -0.06 7.36 1.78
C TYR A 45 1.00 8.12 2.59
N GLY A 46 1.77 9.00 1.96
CA GLY A 46 2.82 9.78 2.63
C GLY A 46 3.94 8.92 3.23
N ILE A 47 4.23 7.73 2.69
CA ILE A 47 5.27 6.81 3.19
C ILE A 47 6.50 6.83 2.30
N SER A 48 7.68 6.49 2.83
CA SER A 48 8.92 6.51 2.05
C SER A 48 8.94 5.46 0.93
N ARG A 49 9.54 5.77 -0.23
CA ARG A 49 9.74 4.81 -1.34
C ARG A 49 10.32 3.47 -0.91
N VAL A 50 11.27 3.49 0.04
CA VAL A 50 11.89 2.27 0.58
C VAL A 50 10.85 1.36 1.26
N THR A 51 9.91 1.95 1.99
CA THR A 51 8.81 1.24 2.65
C THR A 51 7.81 0.70 1.64
N THR A 52 7.49 1.51 0.61
CA THR A 52 6.62 1.12 -0.49
C THR A 52 7.18 -0.08 -1.25
N ARG A 53 8.45 -0.01 -1.65
CA ARG A 53 9.14 -1.11 -2.31
C ARG A 53 9.13 -2.38 -1.45
N LYS A 54 9.34 -2.24 -0.14
CA LYS A 54 9.30 -3.36 0.80
C LYS A 54 7.91 -3.98 0.97
N ALA A 55 6.84 -3.25 0.66
CA ALA A 55 5.47 -3.78 0.67
C ALA A 55 5.14 -4.58 -0.61
N LEU A 56 5.85 -4.30 -1.71
CA LEU A 56 5.66 -4.94 -3.01
C LEU A 56 6.59 -6.15 -3.23
N GLN A 57 7.59 -6.33 -2.37
CA GLN A 57 8.51 -7.49 -2.35
C GLN A 57 7.92 -8.65 -1.55
#